data_AF-A0A7L0GPA6-F1
#
_entry.id   AF-A0A7L0GPA6-F1
#
_cell.length_a   1.000
_cell.length_b   1.000
_cell.length_c   1.000
_cell.angle_alpha   90.00
_cell.angle_beta   90.00
_cell.angle_gamma   90.00
#
_symmetry.space_group_name_H-M   'P 1'
#
loop_
_entity.id
_entity.type
_entity.pdbx_description
1 polymer ?
#
loop_
_entity_poly.entity_id
_entity_poly.type
_entity_poly.pdbx_seq_one_letter_code
_entity_poly.pdbx_strand_id
1 'polypeptide(L)' 'ASSRASITARDILAAAQGQPVPQHGYQCMSCCRIFPTLWSVKTHIQHSSQEGYSCKVYYRKLKALREKEHKAQEAAAPKV' A
#
# COMPACT_ATOMS: atom_id res chain seq x y z
N ALA A 1 9.01 22.21 -21.35
CA ALA A 1 7.71 21.60 -20.99
C ALA A 1 7.99 20.23 -20.38
N SER A 2 7.69 20.03 -19.09
CA SER A 2 7.95 18.75 -18.41
C SER A 2 6.82 17.77 -18.71
N SER A 3 7.02 16.84 -19.65
CA SER A 3 6.08 15.78 -19.94
C SER A 3 6.00 14.82 -18.75
N ARG A 4 4.88 14.80 -18.04
CA ARG A 4 4.64 13.86 -16.94
C ARG A 4 4.29 12.52 -17.56
N ALA A 5 5.20 11.55 -17.51
CA ALA A 5 4.90 10.19 -17.97
C ALA A 5 3.84 9.58 -17.04
N SER A 6 2.70 9.17 -17.62
CA SER A 6 1.62 8.50 -16.90
C SER A 6 1.89 7.00 -16.94
N ILE A 7 2.08 6.39 -15.76
CA ILE A 7 2.25 4.93 -15.65
C ILE A 7 0.89 4.27 -15.79
N THR A 8 0.75 3.34 -16.73
CA THR A 8 -0.48 2.58 -16.94
C THR A 8 -0.43 1.22 -16.24
N ALA A 9 -1.60 0.59 -16.05
CA ALA A 9 -1.68 -0.77 -15.50
C ALA A 9 -0.90 -1.80 -16.33
N ARG A 10 -0.78 -1.59 -17.65
CA ARG A 10 0.03 -2.45 -18.53
C ARG A 10 1.52 -2.36 -18.19
N ASP A 11 2.02 -1.17 -17.90
CA ASP A 11 3.42 -0.96 -17.53
C ASP A 11 3.75 -1.66 -16.21
N ILE A 12 2.81 -1.60 -15.25
CA ILE A 12 2.93 -2.31 -13.97
C ILE A 12 2.97 -3.83 -14.18
N LEU A 13 2.07 -4.36 -15.02
CA LEU A 13 2.01 -5.80 -15.32
C LEU A 13 3.26 -6.26 -16.09
N ALA A 14 3.74 -5.48 -17.05
CA ALA A 14 4.96 -5.78 -17.82
C ALA A 14 6.20 -5.83 -16.91
N ALA A 15 6.33 -4.89 -15.98
CA ALA A 15 7.41 -4.90 -14.98
C ALA A 15 7.32 -6.11 -14.03
N ALA A 16 6.11 -6.59 -13.74
CA ALA A 16 5.88 -7.72 -12.84
C ALA A 16 6.18 -9.09 -13.49
N GLN A 17 6.14 -9.21 -14.82
CA GLN A 17 6.27 -10.51 -15.52
C GLN A 17 7.64 -11.19 -15.35
N GLY A 18 8.69 -10.43 -14.99
CA GLY A 18 10.04 -10.94 -14.78
C GLY A 18 10.45 -11.08 -13.31
N GLN A 19 9.55 -10.82 -12.36
CA GLN A 19 9.85 -10.98 -10.94
C GLN A 19 9.78 -12.46 -10.57
N PRO A 20 10.91 -13.13 -10.25
CA PRO A 20 10.86 -14.47 -9.72
C PRO A 20 10.01 -14.47 -8.44
N VAL A 21 9.28 -15.57 -8.19
CA VAL A 21 8.67 -15.81 -6.87
C VAL A 21 9.75 -15.51 -5.85
N PRO A 22 9.51 -14.60 -4.88
CA PRO A 22 10.54 -14.24 -3.93
C PRO A 22 11.06 -15.54 -3.30
N GLN A 23 12.37 -15.79 -3.41
CA GLN A 23 13.03 -16.94 -2.78
C GLN A 23 12.73 -17.00 -1.27
N HIS A 24 12.31 -15.88 -0.70
CA HIS A 24 12.08 -15.66 0.71
C HIS A 24 10.58 -15.55 1.02
N GLY A 25 9.67 -15.77 0.06
CA GLY A 25 8.22 -15.61 0.23
C GLY A 25 7.72 -14.15 0.15
N TYR A 26 6.43 -13.97 0.39
CA TYR A 26 5.71 -12.70 0.23
C TYR A 26 5.59 -11.96 1.56
N GLN A 27 6.14 -10.74 1.63
CA GLN A 27 6.12 -9.95 2.85
C GLN A 27 4.91 -9.00 2.90
N CYS A 28 4.17 -9.04 4.01
CA CYS A 28 3.15 -8.04 4.29
C CYS A 28 3.80 -6.73 4.76
N MET A 29 3.67 -5.64 4.02
CA MET A 29 4.33 -4.37 4.34
C MET A 29 3.84 -3.70 5.63
N SER A 30 2.69 -4.11 6.17
CA SER A 30 2.13 -3.55 7.41
C SER A 30 2.55 -4.28 8.68
N CYS A 31 2.93 -5.57 8.60
CA CYS A 31 3.35 -6.36 9.78
C CYS A 31 4.71 -7.04 9.59
N CYS A 32 5.33 -6.89 8.42
CA CYS A 32 6.59 -7.49 8.01
C CYS A 32 6.65 -9.03 8.12
N ARG A 33 5.51 -9.72 8.29
CA ARG A 33 5.47 -11.18 8.19
C ARG A 33 5.65 -11.63 6.76
N ILE A 34 6.48 -12.66 6.62
CA ILE A 34 6.71 -13.38 5.39
C ILE A 34 5.75 -14.57 5.33
N PHE A 35 5.15 -14.75 4.15
CA PHE A 35 4.24 -15.82 3.84
C PHE A 35 4.79 -16.65 2.68
N PRO A 36 4.68 -17.98 2.73
CA PRO A 36 5.27 -18.84 1.69
C PRO A 36 4.57 -18.72 0.33
N THR A 37 3.33 -18.22 0.30
CA THR A 37 2.53 -18.14 -0.93
C THR A 37 1.81 -16.79 -1.07
N LEU A 38 1.52 -16.40 -2.31
CA LEU A 38 0.73 -15.19 -2.59
C LEU A 38 -0.69 -15.30 -2.02
N TRP A 39 -1.27 -16.49 -2.01
CA TRP A 39 -2.58 -16.75 -1.42
C TRP A 39 -2.59 -16.48 0.08
N SER A 40 -1.58 -16.96 0.82
CA SER A 40 -1.52 -16.79 2.27
C SER A 40 -1.36 -15.33 2.70
N VAL A 41 -0.54 -14.53 2.00
CA VAL A 41 -0.48 -13.08 2.26
C VAL A 41 -1.78 -12.36 1.89
N LYS A 42 -2.47 -12.78 0.83
CA LYS A 42 -3.77 -12.20 0.42
C LYS A 42 -4.86 -12.48 1.45
N THR A 43 -4.97 -13.73 1.91
CA THR A 43 -5.90 -14.11 2.99
C THR A 43 -5.57 -13.39 4.28
N HIS A 44 -4.29 -13.27 4.64
CA HIS A 44 -3.87 -12.48 5.80
C HIS A 44 -4.35 -11.03 5.67
N ILE A 45 -4.15 -10.36 4.53
CA ILE A 45 -4.60 -8.97 4.34
C ILE A 45 -6.13 -8.87 4.51
N GLN A 46 -6.89 -9.81 3.93
CA GLN A 46 -8.36 -9.84 4.02
C GLN A 46 -8.87 -10.04 5.46
N HIS A 47 -8.22 -10.91 6.24
CA HIS A 47 -8.62 -11.26 7.59
C HIS A 47 -7.86 -10.48 8.68
N SER A 48 -6.91 -9.62 8.31
CA SER A 48 -6.06 -8.86 9.24
C SER A 48 -6.83 -7.96 10.20
N SER A 49 -8.08 -7.64 9.87
CA SER A 49 -9.02 -6.92 10.75
C SER A 49 -9.47 -7.76 11.95
N GLN A 50 -9.44 -9.09 11.83
CA GLN A 50 -9.86 -10.09 12.83
C GLN A 50 -8.68 -10.67 13.62
N GLU A 51 -7.48 -10.79 13.02
CA GLU A 51 -6.31 -11.47 13.63
C GLU A 51 -5.49 -10.64 14.65
N GLY A 52 -5.82 -9.36 14.85
CA GLY A 52 -5.20 -8.55 15.90
C GLY A 52 -4.00 -7.68 15.47
N TYR A 53 -4.21 -6.38 15.66
CA TYR A 53 -3.28 -5.35 16.14
C TYR A 53 -2.04 -4.89 15.35
N SER A 54 -1.50 -5.58 14.34
CA SER A 54 -0.36 -5.00 13.57
C SER A 54 -0.85 -4.10 12.42
N CYS A 55 -1.67 -4.68 11.53
CA CYS A 55 -2.15 -4.00 10.32
C CYS A 55 -3.22 -2.94 10.62
N LYS A 56 -4.07 -3.17 11.64
CA LYS A 56 -5.13 -2.23 12.04
C LYS A 56 -4.60 -0.94 12.65
N VAL A 57 -3.56 -1.03 13.50
CA VAL A 57 -2.93 0.14 14.12
C VAL A 57 -2.15 0.93 13.09
N TYR A 58 -1.41 0.26 12.21
CA TYR A 58 -0.76 0.89 11.06
C TYR A 58 -1.78 1.62 10.17
N TYR A 59 -2.87 0.96 9.79
CA TYR A 59 -3.93 1.55 8.97
C TYR A 59 -4.58 2.77 9.65
N ARG A 60 -4.83 2.70 10.96
CA ARG A 60 -5.35 3.84 11.73
C ARG A 60 -4.39 5.03 11.73
N LYS A 61 -3.09 4.81 11.91
CA LYS A 61 -2.07 5.87 11.83
C LYS A 61 -2.03 6.49 10.43
N LEU A 62 -2.03 5.66 9.38
CA LEU A 62 -2.00 6.12 8.00
C LEU A 62 -3.25 6.96 7.65
N LYS A 63 -4.44 6.54 8.09
CA LYS A 63 -5.69 7.30 7.90
C LYS A 63 -5.60 8.69 8.56
N ALA A 64 -5.11 8.75 9.79
CA ALA A 64 -4.99 10.01 10.53
C ALA A 64 -3.98 10.99 9.88
N LEU A 65 -2.91 10.49 9.25
CA LEU A 65 -1.96 11.33 8.54
C LEU A 65 -2.61 11.98 7.30
N ARG A 66 -3.32 11.19 6.48
CA ARG A 66 -4.00 11.72 5.28
C ARG A 66 -5.05 12.77 5.60
N GLU A 67 -5.80 12.59 6.69
CA GLU A 67 -6.80 13.57 7.14
C GLU A 67 -6.15 14.90 7.53
N LYS A 68 -4.96 14.87 8.15
CA LYS A 68 -4.19 16.08 8.48
C LYS A 68 -3.65 16.77 7.23
N GLU A 69 -3.14 16.00 6.27
CA GLU A 69 -2.64 16.53 4.98
C GLU A 69 -3.77 17.19 4.19
N HIS A 70 -4.95 16.56 4.10
CA HIS A 70 -6.12 17.13 3.43
C HIS A 70 -6.55 18.45 4.08
N LYS A 71 -6.66 18.49 5.42
CA LYS A 71 -6.98 19.72 6.15
C LYS A 71 -5.93 20.81 5.95
N ALA A 72 -4.65 20.45 5.90
CA ALA A 72 -3.57 21.40 5.63
C ALA A 72 -3.64 21.95 4.20
N GLN A 73 -3.98 21.11 3.21
CA GLN A 73 -4.19 21.53 1.82
C GLN A 73 -5.44 22.42 1.67
N GLU A 74 -6.53 22.11 2.36
CA GLU A 74 -7.74 22.95 2.41
C GLU A 74 -7.46 24.31 3.09
N ALA A 75 -6.64 24.33 4.14
CA ALA A 75 -6.24 25.57 4.82
C ALA A 75 -5.23 26.40 4.01
N ALA A 76 -4.42 25.77 3.16
CA ALA A 76 -3.44 26.41 2.29
C ALA A 76 -4.03 26.85 0.93
N ALA A 77 -5.25 26.43 0.61
CA ALA A 77 -5.94 26.87 -0.60
C ALA A 77 -6.27 28.38 -0.49
N PRO A 78 -5.93 29.21 -1.51
CA PRO A 78 -6.28 30.62 -1.52
C PRO A 78 -7.81 30.75 -1.50
N LYS A 79 -8.34 31.48 -0.52
CA LYS A 79 -9.73 31.90 -0.55
C LYS A 79 -9.85 32.97 -1.64
N VAL A 80 -10.49 32.61 -2.75
CA VAL A 80 -10.93 33.55 -3.80
C VAL A 80 -12.11 34.35 -3.26
#